data_AF-A0A7V9EQC2-F1
#
_entry.id   AF-A0A7V9EQC2-F1
#
_cell.length_a   1.000
_cell.length_b   1.000
_cell.length_c   1.000
_cell.angle_alpha   90.00
_cell.angle_beta   90.00
_cell.angle_gamma   90.00
#
_symmetry.space_group_name_H-M   'P 1'
#
loop_
_entity.id
_entity.type
_entity.pdbx_description
1 polymer ?
#
loop_
_entity_poly.entity_id
_entity_poly.type
_entity_poly.pdbx_seq_one_letter_code
_entity_poly.pdbx_strand_id
1 'polypeptide(L)'
;MPTYRIPTGELLRSLRPATYRQIVDLLAEPREHVSYREIARVCKVGGGTVKAIERAEAESIAERRARLLLKVTRVAERAWSTVEDKLDDANLAQATICAGIATEKMILLGGEPNLRLEISSLQPAIDIYAEFRTIQANIARVLQELPPTSELPPIEAEIVSSAGGAVSALQDRSAHPPAAD
;
A
#
# COMPACT_ATOMS: atom_id res chain seq x y z
N MET A 1 -12.09 22.92 15.87
CA MET A 1 -11.25 21.99 15.08
C MET A 1 -11.71 22.01 13.63
N PRO A 2 -10.83 22.15 12.64
CA PRO A 2 -11.25 22.14 11.24
C PRO A 2 -11.56 20.70 10.80
N THR A 3 -12.78 20.47 10.31
CA THR A 3 -13.24 19.20 9.73
C THR A 3 -12.55 18.99 8.37
N TYR A 4 -11.65 18.01 8.30
CA TYR A 4 -11.02 17.60 7.04
C TYR A 4 -12.05 16.88 6.16
N ARG A 5 -12.72 17.62 5.28
CA ARG A 5 -13.65 17.06 4.29
C ARG A 5 -12.83 16.22 3.31
N ILE A 6 -13.03 14.90 3.33
CA ILE A 6 -12.38 13.97 2.41
C ILE A 6 -12.72 14.44 0.98
N PRO A 7 -11.74 14.79 0.13
CA PRO A 7 -12.04 15.22 -1.23
C PRO A 7 -12.59 14.03 -2.01
N THR A 8 -13.86 14.13 -2.42
CA THR A 8 -14.50 13.22 -3.38
C THR A 8 -13.70 13.22 -4.68
N GLY A 9 -13.64 12.09 -5.40
CA GLY A 9 -12.89 11.98 -6.67
C GLY A 9 -13.23 13.08 -7.70
N GLU A 10 -14.49 13.53 -7.68
CA GLU A 10 -15.00 14.63 -8.51
C GLU A 10 -14.44 16.01 -8.14
N LEU A 11 -14.27 16.28 -6.84
CA LEU A 11 -13.60 17.50 -6.35
C LEU A 11 -12.11 17.51 -6.73
N LEU A 12 -11.48 16.33 -6.73
CA LEU A 12 -10.09 16.19 -7.15
C LEU A 12 -9.94 16.47 -8.66
N ARG A 13 -10.92 16.07 -9.47
CA ARG A 13 -10.95 16.32 -10.92
C ARG A 13 -11.00 17.81 -11.24
N SER A 14 -11.74 18.61 -10.48
CA SER A 14 -11.85 20.06 -10.69
C SER A 14 -10.70 20.86 -10.10
N LEU A 15 -10.29 20.57 -8.87
CA LEU A 15 -9.27 21.35 -8.15
C LEU A 15 -7.84 20.95 -8.51
N ARG A 16 -7.60 19.66 -8.82
CA ARG A 16 -6.26 19.10 -9.08
C ARG A 16 -6.29 18.10 -10.23
N PRO A 17 -6.62 18.55 -11.46
CA PRO A 17 -6.80 17.68 -12.62
C PRO A 17 -5.54 16.89 -13.02
N ALA A 18 -4.35 17.40 -12.71
CA ALA A 18 -3.09 16.67 -12.93
C ALA A 18 -2.97 15.46 -11.99
N THR A 19 -3.26 15.63 -10.70
CA THR A 19 -3.26 14.54 -9.72
C THR A 19 -4.35 13.51 -10.01
N TYR A 20 -5.52 13.97 -10.46
CA TYR A 20 -6.60 13.08 -10.90
C TYR A 20 -6.15 12.18 -12.07
N ARG A 21 -5.55 12.77 -13.12
CA ARG A 21 -5.03 12.00 -14.27
C ARG A 21 -3.96 10.99 -13.85
N GLN A 22 -3.03 11.40 -13.00
CA GLN A 22 -1.99 10.50 -12.48
C GLN A 22 -2.58 9.31 -11.71
N ILE A 23 -3.64 9.51 -10.93
CA ILE A 23 -4.33 8.41 -10.24
C ILE A 23 -4.99 7.46 -11.25
N VAL A 24 -5.67 7.99 -12.27
CA VAL A 24 -6.28 7.18 -13.33
C VAL A 24 -5.23 6.39 -14.11
N ASP A 25 -4.07 6.99 -14.38
CA ASP A 25 -2.94 6.33 -15.05
C ASP A 25 -2.38 5.18 -14.20
N LEU A 26 -2.12 5.41 -12.91
CA LEU A 26 -1.64 4.37 -12.00
C LEU A 26 -2.67 3.26 -11.77
N LEU A 27 -3.96 3.60 -11.75
CA LEU A 27 -5.05 2.62 -11.68
C LEU A 27 -5.20 1.80 -12.97
N ALA A 28 -4.61 2.25 -14.09
CA ALA A 28 -4.57 1.52 -15.34
C ALA A 28 -3.46 0.45 -15.39
N GLU A 29 -2.50 0.45 -14.47
CA GLU A 29 -1.51 -0.63 -14.35
C GLU A 29 -2.12 -1.88 -13.67
N PRO A 30 -1.58 -3.10 -13.91
CA PRO A 30 -2.02 -4.30 -13.20
C PRO A 30 -1.79 -4.16 -11.70
N ARG A 31 -2.81 -4.50 -10.89
CA ARG A 31 -2.78 -4.30 -9.42
C ARG A 31 -1.71 -5.11 -8.68
N GLU A 32 -1.11 -6.10 -9.35
CA GLU A 32 0.06 -6.84 -8.85
C GLU A 32 1.29 -5.94 -8.69
N HIS A 33 1.34 -4.82 -9.41
CA HIS A 33 2.49 -3.91 -9.41
C HIS A 33 2.27 -2.65 -8.57
N VAL A 34 1.01 -2.22 -8.36
CA VAL A 34 0.72 -0.98 -7.63
C VAL A 34 -0.50 -1.14 -6.72
N SER A 35 -0.30 -0.95 -5.40
CA SER A 35 -1.39 -1.04 -4.41
C SER A 35 -2.12 0.30 -4.21
N TYR A 36 -3.40 0.29 -3.80
CA TYR A 36 -4.13 1.53 -3.49
C TYR A 36 -3.45 2.42 -2.45
N ARG A 37 -2.76 1.80 -1.47
CA ARG A 37 -2.04 2.53 -0.42
C ARG A 37 -0.84 3.28 -1.01
N GLU A 38 -0.18 2.68 -1.98
CA GLU A 38 0.94 3.26 -2.68
C GLU A 38 0.49 4.41 -3.59
N ILE A 39 -0.58 4.22 -4.37
CA ILE A 39 -1.18 5.30 -5.18
C ILE A 39 -1.60 6.47 -4.29
N ALA A 40 -2.26 6.19 -3.16
CA ALA A 40 -2.65 7.19 -2.18
C ALA A 40 -1.44 7.98 -1.64
N ARG A 41 -0.32 7.28 -1.37
CA ARG A 41 0.93 7.88 -0.87
C ARG A 41 1.62 8.75 -1.93
N VAL A 42 1.77 8.24 -3.15
CA VAL A 42 2.42 8.92 -4.28
C VAL A 42 1.61 10.17 -4.66
N CYS A 43 0.30 10.03 -4.80
CA CYS A 43 -0.58 11.13 -5.22
C CYS A 43 -1.01 12.04 -4.06
N LYS A 44 -0.63 11.72 -2.82
CA LYS A 44 -0.97 12.45 -1.57
C LYS A 44 -2.48 12.66 -1.44
N VAL A 45 -3.25 11.59 -1.58
CA VAL A 45 -4.72 11.56 -1.47
C VAL A 45 -5.18 10.46 -0.52
N GLY A 46 -6.41 10.53 -0.03
CA GLY A 46 -6.99 9.45 0.78
C GLY A 46 -7.30 8.22 -0.07
N GLY A 47 -7.11 7.01 0.49
CA GLY A 47 -7.42 5.76 -0.22
C GLY A 47 -8.90 5.61 -0.62
N GLY A 48 -9.82 6.24 0.13
CA GLY A 48 -11.24 6.32 -0.24
C GLY A 48 -11.47 7.11 -1.54
N THR A 49 -10.70 8.17 -1.76
CA THR A 49 -10.75 8.98 -3.00
C THR A 49 -10.26 8.16 -4.19
N VAL A 50 -9.17 7.39 -4.03
CA VAL A 50 -8.65 6.52 -5.10
C VAL A 50 -9.69 5.47 -5.51
N LYS A 51 -10.34 4.81 -4.54
CA LYS A 51 -11.42 3.85 -4.81
C LYS A 51 -12.64 4.49 -5.49
N ALA A 52 -12.98 5.73 -5.12
CA ALA A 52 -14.09 6.45 -5.75
C ALA A 52 -13.77 6.79 -7.22
N ILE A 53 -12.54 7.22 -7.51
CA ILE A 53 -12.08 7.48 -8.88
C ILE A 53 -12.08 6.20 -9.70
N GLU A 54 -11.57 5.11 -9.15
CA GLU A 54 -11.57 3.83 -9.83
C GLU A 54 -12.98 3.36 -10.22
N ARG A 55 -13.95 3.46 -9.31
CA ARG A 55 -15.34 3.10 -9.64
C ARG A 55 -15.94 4.01 -10.70
N ALA A 56 -15.61 5.30 -10.67
CA ALA A 56 -16.10 6.28 -11.64
C ALA A 56 -15.48 6.10 -13.03
N GLU A 57 -14.26 5.58 -13.12
CA GLU A 57 -13.48 5.49 -14.36
C GLU A 57 -13.17 4.03 -14.77
N ALA A 58 -13.84 3.04 -14.16
CA ALA A 58 -13.55 1.62 -14.37
C ALA A 58 -13.68 1.21 -15.85
N GLU A 59 -14.75 1.66 -16.51
CA GLU A 59 -14.99 1.40 -17.94
C GLU A 59 -13.95 2.11 -18.82
N SER A 60 -13.65 3.39 -18.54
CA SER A 60 -12.69 4.17 -19.33
C SER A 60 -11.26 3.62 -19.23
N ILE A 61 -10.87 3.09 -18.07
CA ILE A 61 -9.59 2.42 -17.85
C ILE A 61 -9.52 1.10 -18.63
N ALA A 62 -10.55 0.27 -18.59
CA ALA A 62 -10.60 -0.99 -19.32
C ALA A 62 -10.53 -0.76 -20.84
N GLU A 63 -11.30 0.19 -21.36
CA GLU A 63 -11.23 0.57 -22.78
C GLU A 63 -9.85 1.12 -23.17
N ARG A 64 -9.24 1.94 -22.31
CA ARG A 64 -7.90 2.49 -22.57
C ARG A 64 -6.85 1.38 -22.63
N ARG A 65 -6.92 0.39 -21.73
CA ARG A 65 -6.07 -0.80 -21.76
C ARG A 65 -6.25 -1.58 -23.06
N ALA A 66 -7.49 -1.84 -23.47
CA ALA A 66 -7.78 -2.53 -24.73
C ALA A 66 -7.20 -1.78 -25.94
N ARG A 67 -7.38 -0.44 -25.98
CA ARG A 67 -6.80 0.39 -27.06
C ARG A 67 -5.28 0.37 -27.08
N LEU A 68 -4.62 0.40 -25.93
CA LEU A 68 -3.16 0.32 -25.84
C LEU A 68 -2.66 -1.06 -26.26
N LEU A 69 -3.29 -2.13 -25.79
CA LEU A 69 -2.95 -3.49 -26.17
C LEU A 69 -3.02 -3.66 -27.69
N LEU A 70 -4.09 -3.19 -28.32
CA LEU A 70 -4.26 -3.25 -29.77
C LEU A 70 -3.17 -2.47 -30.52
N LYS A 71 -2.70 -1.33 -30.00
CA LYS A 71 -1.57 -0.60 -30.58
C LYS A 71 -0.26 -1.37 -30.45
N VAL A 72 0.00 -1.95 -29.28
CA VAL A 72 1.21 -2.75 -29.02
C VAL A 72 1.22 -3.99 -29.91
N THR A 73 0.09 -4.69 -30.06
CA THR A 73 -0.04 -5.83 -30.96
C THR A 73 0.31 -5.45 -32.40
N ARG A 74 -0.26 -4.34 -32.92
CA ARG A 74 0.06 -3.87 -34.28
C ARG A 74 1.54 -3.54 -34.47
N VAL A 75 2.18 -2.94 -33.46
CA VAL A 75 3.61 -2.64 -33.51
C VAL A 75 4.43 -3.94 -33.48
N ALA A 76 4.04 -4.89 -32.64
CA ALA A 76 4.70 -6.19 -32.54
C ALA A 76 4.61 -6.97 -33.86
N GLU A 77 3.43 -7.04 -34.48
CA GLU A 77 3.24 -7.67 -35.80
C GLU A 77 4.17 -7.06 -36.85
N ARG A 78 4.26 -5.73 -36.92
CA ARG A 78 5.14 -5.02 -37.85
C ARG A 78 6.62 -5.30 -37.58
N ALA A 79 7.01 -5.32 -36.31
CA ALA A 79 8.36 -5.62 -35.89
C ALA A 79 8.74 -7.06 -36.29
N TRP A 80 7.87 -8.04 -36.03
CA TRP A 80 8.10 -9.44 -36.40
C TRP A 80 8.21 -9.64 -37.90
N SER A 81 7.33 -9.03 -38.70
CA SER A 81 7.44 -9.08 -40.17
C SER A 81 8.76 -8.47 -40.67
N THR A 82 9.21 -7.36 -40.07
CA THR A 82 10.51 -6.75 -40.45
C THR A 82 11.69 -7.63 -40.05
N VAL A 83 11.57 -8.37 -38.94
CA VAL A 83 12.60 -9.31 -38.49
C VAL A 83 12.66 -10.51 -39.42
N GLU A 84 11.51 -11.03 -39.85
CA GLU A 84 11.40 -12.13 -40.82
C GLU A 84 12.05 -11.75 -42.15
N ASP A 85 11.73 -10.58 -42.70
CA ASP A 85 12.32 -10.07 -43.95
C ASP A 85 13.86 -9.95 -43.88
N LYS A 86 14.41 -9.67 -42.69
CA LYS A 86 15.86 -9.48 -42.47
C LYS A 86 16.57 -10.75 -42.02
N LEU A 87 15.83 -11.82 -41.71
CA LEU A 87 16.41 -13.06 -41.21
C LEU A 87 17.21 -13.78 -42.30
N ASP A 88 16.79 -13.66 -43.55
CA ASP A 88 17.46 -14.24 -44.72
C ASP A 88 18.88 -13.69 -44.91
N ASP A 89 19.09 -12.42 -44.55
CA ASP A 89 20.39 -11.73 -44.62
C ASP A 89 21.20 -11.81 -43.31
N ALA A 90 20.64 -12.43 -42.27
CA ALA A 90 21.25 -12.42 -40.94
C ALA A 90 22.41 -13.42 -40.84
N ASN A 91 23.45 -13.07 -40.08
CA ASN A 91 24.52 -14.01 -39.78
C ASN A 91 24.05 -15.09 -38.78
N LEU A 92 24.80 -16.21 -38.71
CA LEU A 92 24.43 -17.36 -37.87
C LEU A 92 24.18 -17.00 -36.39
N ALA A 93 24.96 -16.07 -35.82
CA ALA A 93 24.79 -15.65 -34.43
C ALA A 93 23.48 -14.88 -34.22
N GLN A 94 23.16 -13.95 -35.13
CA GLN A 94 21.90 -13.20 -35.10
C GLN A 94 20.69 -14.12 -35.31
N ALA A 95 20.77 -15.04 -36.26
CA ALA A 95 19.73 -16.03 -36.52
C ALA A 95 19.48 -16.91 -35.28
N THR A 96 20.54 -17.37 -34.61
CA THR A 96 20.45 -18.18 -33.38
C THR A 96 19.76 -17.42 -32.24
N ILE A 97 20.12 -16.14 -32.02
CA ILE A 97 19.48 -15.30 -31.00
C ILE A 97 18.00 -15.08 -31.33
N CYS A 98 17.69 -14.76 -32.58
CA CYS A 98 16.32 -14.55 -33.04
C CYS A 98 15.47 -15.81 -32.85
N ALA A 99 15.99 -16.99 -33.22
CA ALA A 99 15.32 -18.27 -33.03
C ALA A 99 15.03 -18.56 -31.55
N GLY A 100 15.98 -18.28 -30.65
CA GLY A 100 15.79 -18.45 -29.20
C GLY A 100 14.68 -17.56 -28.64
N ILE A 101 14.70 -16.26 -28.97
CA ILE A 101 13.67 -15.31 -28.53
C ILE A 101 12.30 -15.68 -29.12
N ALA A 102 12.25 -16.01 -30.42
CA ALA A 102 11.00 -16.41 -31.08
C ALA A 102 10.40 -17.66 -30.45
N THR A 103 11.23 -18.67 -30.13
CA THR A 103 10.80 -19.90 -29.46
C THR A 103 10.28 -19.61 -28.05
N GLU A 104 10.96 -18.75 -27.29
CA GLU A 104 10.49 -18.33 -25.96
C GLU A 104 9.11 -17.64 -26.04
N LYS A 105 8.93 -16.71 -27.00
CA LYS A 105 7.64 -16.01 -27.17
C LYS A 105 6.54 -16.91 -27.70
N MET A 106 6.87 -17.88 -28.56
CA MET A 106 5.94 -18.91 -29.02
C MET A 106 5.41 -19.73 -27.84
N ILE A 107 6.28 -20.18 -26.93
CA ILE A 107 5.87 -20.95 -25.75
C ILE A 107 4.95 -20.12 -24.84
N LEU A 108 5.28 -18.84 -24.61
CA LEU A 108 4.43 -17.93 -23.84
C LEU A 108 3.03 -17.73 -24.48
N LEU A 109 2.96 -17.62 -25.81
CA LEU A 109 1.68 -17.54 -26.53
C LEU A 109 0.91 -18.86 -26.50
N GLY A 110 1.61 -19.99 -26.43
CA GLY A 110 1.02 -21.33 -26.25
C GLY A 110 0.37 -21.56 -24.89
N GLY A 111 0.47 -20.58 -23.97
CA GLY A 111 -0.13 -20.68 -22.65
C GLY A 111 0.67 -21.55 -21.67
N GLU A 112 1.86 -22.01 -22.06
CA GLU A 112 2.78 -22.67 -21.15
C GLU A 112 3.70 -21.61 -20.51
N PRO A 113 3.50 -21.28 -19.22
CA PRO A 113 4.33 -20.28 -18.58
C PRO A 113 5.75 -20.84 -18.38
N ASN A 114 6.72 -20.26 -19.09
CA ASN A 114 8.16 -20.55 -18.90
C ASN A 114 8.68 -20.20 -17.49
N LEU A 115 7.92 -19.43 -16.71
CA LEU A 115 8.31 -18.99 -15.37
C LEU A 115 7.19 -19.34 -14.37
N ARG A 116 7.35 -20.46 -13.65
CA ARG A 116 6.56 -20.75 -12.45
C ARG A 116 7.29 -20.10 -11.27
N LEU A 117 6.90 -18.90 -10.87
CA LEU A 117 7.35 -18.29 -9.62
C LEU A 117 6.64 -19.00 -8.47
N GLU A 118 7.24 -20.09 -7.96
CA GLU A 118 6.84 -20.64 -6.67
C GLU A 118 7.35 -19.72 -5.57
N ILE A 119 6.48 -18.86 -5.06
CA ILE A 119 6.73 -18.11 -3.82
C ILE A 119 6.62 -19.13 -2.67
N SER A 120 7.71 -19.85 -2.40
CA SER A 120 7.84 -20.64 -1.18
C SER A 120 7.94 -19.70 0.01
N SER A 121 6.80 -19.36 0.61
CA SER A 121 6.78 -18.80 1.97
C SER A 121 7.42 -19.82 2.92
N LEU A 122 8.67 -19.57 3.33
CA LEU A 122 9.35 -20.35 4.38
C LEU A 122 8.76 -20.10 5.78
N GLN A 123 7.73 -19.25 5.89
CA GLN A 123 6.92 -19.13 7.10
C GLN A 123 5.71 -20.05 6.98
N PRO A 124 5.40 -20.87 8.02
CA PRO A 124 4.17 -21.64 8.03
C PRO A 124 3.01 -20.69 7.77
N ALA A 125 2.06 -21.09 6.93
CA ALA A 125 0.87 -20.31 6.63
C ALA A 125 0.17 -19.96 7.95
N ILE A 126 0.40 -18.75 8.45
CA ILE A 126 -0.32 -18.23 9.59
C ILE A 126 -1.75 -18.06 9.08
N ASP A 127 -2.67 -18.86 9.61
CA ASP A 127 -4.09 -18.62 9.40
C ASP A 127 -4.41 -17.29 10.10
N ILE A 128 -4.33 -16.20 9.34
CA ILE A 128 -4.60 -14.83 9.80
C ILE A 128 -5.98 -14.77 10.45
N TYR A 129 -6.94 -15.59 10.01
CA TYR A 129 -8.27 -15.65 10.62
C TYR A 129 -8.26 -16.37 11.97
N ALA A 130 -7.40 -17.38 12.18
CA ALA A 130 -7.23 -18.02 13.48
C ALA A 130 -6.63 -17.05 14.50
N GLU A 131 -5.56 -16.34 14.14
CA GLU A 131 -4.94 -15.33 15.02
C GLU A 131 -5.90 -14.19 15.36
N PHE A 132 -6.67 -13.74 14.37
CA PHE A 132 -7.66 -12.70 14.57
C PHE A 132 -8.79 -13.14 15.52
N ARG A 133 -9.25 -14.40 15.43
CA ARG A 133 -10.23 -14.97 16.36
C ARG A 133 -9.68 -15.01 17.80
N THR A 134 -8.41 -15.39 17.98
CA THR A 134 -7.75 -15.41 19.29
C THR A 134 -7.66 -14.02 19.90
N ILE A 135 -7.27 -13.02 19.12
CA ILE A 135 -7.20 -11.63 19.57
C ILE A 135 -8.58 -11.10 19.96
N GLN A 136 -9.61 -11.37 19.16
CA GLN A 136 -10.97 -10.95 19.48
C GLN A 136 -11.50 -11.59 20.77
N ALA A 137 -11.22 -12.88 20.99
CA ALA A 137 -11.60 -13.58 22.21
C ALA A 137 -10.90 -12.97 23.44
N ASN A 138 -9.61 -12.64 23.31
CA ASN A 138 -8.86 -12.00 24.39
C ASN A 138 -9.39 -10.60 24.72
N ILE A 139 -9.72 -9.80 23.71
CA ILE A 139 -10.32 -8.47 23.89
C ILE A 139 -11.69 -8.60 24.59
N ALA A 140 -12.54 -9.54 24.15
CA ALA A 140 -13.84 -9.77 24.76
C ALA A 140 -13.71 -10.19 26.24
N ARG A 141 -12.70 -11.02 26.56
CA ARG A 141 -12.44 -11.44 27.94
C ARG A 141 -12.00 -10.28 28.84
N VAL A 142 -11.08 -9.44 28.36
CA VAL A 142 -10.62 -8.26 29.10
C VAL A 142 -11.77 -7.28 29.34
N LEU A 143 -12.66 -7.10 28.36
CA LEU A 143 -13.84 -6.24 28.51
C LEU A 143 -14.89 -6.80 29.49
N GLN A 144 -14.92 -8.12 29.70
CA GLN A 144 -15.81 -8.76 30.70
C GLN A 144 -15.21 -8.76 32.11
N GLU A 145 -13.88 -8.76 32.24
CA GLU A 145 -13.15 -8.70 33.51
C GLU A 145 -12.97 -7.27 34.04
N LEU A 146 -13.32 -6.25 33.25
CA LEU A 146 -13.30 -4.85 33.66
C LEU A 146 -14.44 -4.58 34.66
N PRO A 147 -14.15 -4.16 35.91
CA PRO A 147 -15.19 -3.72 36.82
C PRO A 147 -15.94 -2.53 36.21
N PRO A 148 -17.27 -2.40 36.42
CA PRO A 148 -17.98 -1.22 35.97
C PRO A 148 -17.32 -0.01 36.62
N THR A 149 -16.87 0.94 35.80
CA THR A 149 -16.28 2.20 36.25
C THR A 149 -17.31 2.93 37.11
N SER A 150 -17.24 2.73 38.42
CA SER A 150 -17.97 3.46 39.43
C SER A 150 -17.23 4.77 39.66
N GLU A 151 -17.80 5.83 39.10
CA GLU A 151 -17.67 7.24 39.51
C GLU A 151 -16.29 7.90 39.33
N LEU A 152 -16.15 8.66 38.24
CA LEU A 152 -15.24 9.80 38.22
C LEU A 152 -15.75 10.83 39.24
N PRO A 153 -14.96 11.26 40.24
CA PRO A 153 -15.39 12.32 41.14
C PRO A 153 -15.59 13.64 40.35
N PRO A 154 -16.54 14.48 40.76
CA PRO A 154 -16.73 15.78 40.12
C PRO A 154 -15.45 16.62 40.30
N ILE A 155 -14.99 17.21 39.20
CA ILE A 155 -13.90 18.18 39.22
C ILE A 155 -14.45 19.45 39.89
N GLU A 156 -14.39 19.51 41.22
CA GLU A 156 -14.51 20.78 41.93
C GLU A 156 -13.17 21.49 41.86
N ALA A 157 -13.18 22.64 41.18
CA ALA A 157 -12.05 23.55 41.13
C ALA A 157 -11.88 24.20 42.51
N GLU A 158 -10.94 23.70 43.32
CA GLU A 158 -10.50 24.41 44.51
C GLU A 158 -9.14 25.09 44.26
N ILE A 159 -9.24 26.41 44.10
CA ILE A 159 -8.14 27.35 43.99
C ILE A 159 -7.54 27.54 45.39
N VAL A 160 -6.24 27.26 45.52
CA VAL A 160 -5.25 27.75 46.52
C VAL A 160 -5.81 28.35 47.83
N SER A 161 -5.54 27.67 48.97
CA SER A 161 -4.95 28.29 50.18
C SER A 161 -4.90 27.33 51.37
N SER A 162 -3.75 26.74 51.66
CA SER A 162 -3.20 26.74 53.03
C SER A 162 -1.72 26.36 53.02
N ALA A 163 -0.89 27.39 53.08
CA ALA A 163 0.44 27.25 53.64
C ALA A 163 0.30 26.88 55.12
N GLY A 164 0.98 25.83 55.58
CA GLY A 164 1.20 25.60 57.00
C GLY A 164 1.21 24.14 57.43
N GLY A 165 2.38 23.52 57.43
CA GLY A 165 2.70 22.44 58.37
C GLY A 165 3.21 21.15 57.76
N ALA A 166 4.37 20.71 58.26
CA ALA A 166 5.06 19.44 58.03
C ALA A 166 5.85 19.35 56.70
N VAL A 167 6.91 20.14 56.48
CA VAL A 167 8.26 19.97 57.06
C VAL A 167 8.37 18.85 58.10
N SER A 168 8.88 17.70 57.67
CA SER A 168 9.72 16.76 58.45
C SER A 168 9.39 15.32 58.11
N ALA A 169 9.98 14.81 57.03
CA ALA A 169 10.62 13.49 56.97
C ALA A 169 11.03 13.24 55.52
N LEU A 170 12.26 12.74 55.33
CA LEU A 170 12.83 12.22 54.08
C LEU A 170 13.74 13.14 53.26
N GLN A 171 14.13 14.31 53.78
CA GLN A 171 15.41 14.94 53.45
C GLN A 171 16.48 14.49 54.45
N ASP A 172 16.83 13.20 54.42
CA ASP A 172 18.04 12.73 55.11
C ASP A 172 18.55 11.44 54.48
N ARG A 173 19.08 11.54 53.25
CA ARG A 173 19.99 10.54 52.64
C ARG A 173 20.69 11.02 51.36
N SER A 174 21.04 12.30 51.28
CA SER A 174 21.93 12.82 50.25
C SER A 174 23.09 13.59 50.88
N ALA A 175 24.13 12.86 51.29
CA ALA A 175 25.43 13.45 51.62
C ALA A 175 26.51 12.75 50.76
N HIS A 176 27.18 13.56 49.96
CA HIS A 176 28.35 13.29 49.11
C HIS A 176 29.27 14.52 49.31
N PRO A 177 30.60 14.53 49.06
CA PRO A 177 31.67 13.51 49.03
C PRO A 177 32.79 13.89 50.07
N PRO A 178 34.09 13.51 49.91
CA PRO A 178 34.97 14.23 48.96
C PRO A 178 35.97 13.35 48.18
N ALA A 179 36.48 13.95 47.10
CA ALA A 179 37.54 13.44 46.21
C ALA A 179 38.94 13.50 46.85
N ALA A 180 39.86 12.67 46.36
CA ALA A 180 41.26 13.00 46.13
C ALA A 180 41.97 11.87 45.36
N ASP A 181 42.71 12.28 44.31
CA ASP A 181 43.88 11.70 43.64
C ASP A 181 43.89 10.25 43.11
#